data_AF-A0A564ZL08-F1
#
_entry.id   AF-A0A564ZL08-F1
#
_cell.length_a   1.000
_cell.length_b   1.000
_cell.length_c   1.000
_cell.angle_alpha   90.00
_cell.angle_beta   90.00
_cell.angle_gamma   90.00
#
_symmetry.space_group_name_H-M   'P 1'
#
loop_
_entity.id
_entity.type
_entity.pdbx_description
1 polymer ?
#
loop_
_entity_poly.entity_id
_entity_poly.type
_entity_poly.pdbx_seq_one_letter_code
_entity_poly.pdbx_strand_id
1 'polypeptide(L)'
;MNTKRSPKVKHLSPKQIDDLVVSQVGEDKAWGTPIAVRRAKRGAFSIPPDLAERAAFLARMHHAAGVEEWLARVIKERIELEEVAYAAAKREMITKRERRTTL
;
A
#
# COMPACT_ATOMS: atom_id res chain seq x y z
N MET A 1 4.72 32.93 27.77
CA MET A 1 4.67 32.36 26.39
C MET A 1 5.93 31.52 26.21
N ASN A 2 5.83 30.19 26.12
CA ASN A 2 7.01 29.33 25.95
C ASN A 2 6.84 28.48 24.68
N THR A 3 7.51 28.88 23.59
CA THR A 3 7.46 28.18 22.31
C THR A 3 8.38 26.96 22.36
N LYS A 4 7.81 25.75 22.42
CA LYS A 4 8.57 24.51 22.27
C LYS A 4 9.14 24.45 20.84
N ARG A 5 10.47 24.48 20.70
CA ARG A 5 11.16 24.26 19.42
C ARG A 5 11.06 22.78 19.05
N SER A 6 10.59 22.48 17.84
CA SER A 6 10.60 21.14 17.26
C SER A 6 12.06 20.71 17.00
N PRO A 7 12.49 19.49 17.38
CA PRO A 7 13.86 19.06 17.15
C PRO A 7 14.15 18.87 15.65
N LYS A 8 15.35 19.28 15.23
CA LYS A 8 15.85 19.12 13.86
C LYS A 8 15.94 17.62 13.51
N VAL A 9 15.31 17.21 12.42
CA VAL A 9 15.40 15.84 11.90
C VAL A 9 16.84 15.60 11.42
N LYS A 10 17.59 14.73 12.11
CA LYS A 10 18.90 14.27 11.64
C LYS A 10 18.67 13.36 10.43
N HIS A 11 19.27 13.70 9.29
CA HIS A 11 19.35 12.79 8.15
C HIS A 11 20.39 11.71 8.45
N LEU A 12 19.92 10.49 8.73
CA LEU A 12 20.75 9.30 8.90
C LEU A 12 20.90 8.60 7.54
N SER A 13 22.07 7.99 7.31
CA SER A 13 22.24 7.06 6.19
C SER A 13 21.47 5.75 6.45
N PRO A 14 21.13 4.97 5.41
CA PRO A 14 20.42 3.70 5.58
C PRO A 14 21.07 2.75 6.58
N LYS A 15 22.40 2.59 6.51
CA LYS A 15 23.15 1.73 7.44
C LYS A 15 23.01 2.18 8.90
N GLN A 16 23.02 3.50 9.14
CA GLN A 16 22.85 4.05 10.48
C GLN A 16 21.42 3.89 11.00
N ILE A 17 20.43 3.81 10.12
CA ILE A 17 19.04 3.49 10.49
C ILE A 17 18.95 2.02 10.88
N ASP A 18 19.55 1.12 10.11
CA ASP A 18 19.55 -0.32 10.41
C ASP A 18 20.20 -0.60 11.77
N ASP A 19 21.39 -0.04 12.01
CA ASP A 19 22.11 -0.18 13.28
C ASP A 19 21.28 0.37 14.46
N LEU A 20 20.56 1.48 14.25
CA LEU A 20 19.68 2.08 15.25
C LEU A 20 18.48 1.16 15.55
N VAL A 21 17.83 0.62 14.53
CA VAL A 21 16.67 -0.28 14.68
C VAL A 21 17.07 -1.55 15.43
N VAL A 22 18.20 -2.17 15.10
CA VAL A 22 18.71 -3.37 15.78
C VAL A 22 18.99 -3.08 17.26
N SER A 23 19.55 -1.91 17.56
CA SER A 23 19.86 -1.53 18.94
C SER A 23 18.63 -1.32 19.83
N GLN A 24 17.46 -1.06 19.22
CA GLN A 24 16.20 -0.73 19.91
C GLN A 24 15.21 -1.91 20.00
N VAL A 25 15.56 -3.09 19.47
CA VAL A 25 14.67 -4.26 19.42
C VAL A 25 14.13 -4.68 20.80
N GLY A 26 14.95 -4.58 21.84
CA GLY A 26 14.56 -4.98 23.20
C GLY A 26 13.88 -3.89 24.03
N GLU A 27 13.71 -2.67 23.50
CA GLU A 27 13.18 -1.54 24.23
C GLU A 27 11.80 -1.13 23.70
N ASP A 28 10.73 -1.58 24.35
CA ASP A 28 9.34 -1.28 23.96
C ASP A 28 9.05 0.23 23.82
N LYS A 29 9.74 1.08 24.57
CA LYS A 29 9.59 2.54 24.52
C LYS A 29 10.16 3.18 23.25
N ALA A 30 11.07 2.48 22.55
CA ALA A 30 11.64 2.94 21.29
C ALA A 30 10.68 2.74 20.11
N TRP A 31 9.65 1.90 20.29
CA TRP A 31 8.64 1.63 19.29
C TRP A 31 7.40 2.50 19.49
N GLY A 32 6.78 2.90 18.38
CA GLY A 32 5.48 3.55 18.41
C GLY A 32 4.41 2.63 18.97
N THR A 33 3.28 3.20 19.40
CA THR A 33 2.13 2.40 19.84
C THR A 33 1.76 1.36 18.78
N PRO A 34 1.59 0.09 19.16
CA PRO A 34 1.19 -0.95 18.23
C PRO A 34 -0.07 -0.55 17.46
N ILE A 35 -0.01 -0.62 16.14
CA ILE A 35 -1.17 -0.34 15.29
C ILE A 35 -2.00 -1.62 15.23
N ALA A 36 -3.09 -1.64 15.99
CA ALA A 36 -4.05 -2.74 15.94
C ALA A 36 -4.79 -2.71 14.60
N VAL A 37 -4.38 -3.55 13.66
CA VAL A 37 -5.12 -3.80 12.42
C VAL A 37 -6.30 -4.72 12.70
N ARG A 38 -7.50 -4.13 12.77
CA ARG A 38 -8.74 -4.90 12.79
C ARG A 38 -8.91 -5.52 11.40
N ARG A 39 -8.94 -6.85 11.29
CA ARG A 39 -9.35 -7.49 10.03
C ARG A 39 -10.71 -6.90 9.64
N ALA A 40 -10.78 -6.29 8.46
CA ALA A 40 -12.02 -5.75 7.95
C ALA A 40 -13.09 -6.83 7.97
N LYS A 41 -14.31 -6.47 8.38
CA LYS A 41 -15.47 -7.36 8.29
C LYS A 41 -15.54 -7.84 6.85
N ARG A 42 -15.60 -9.17 6.63
CA ARG A 42 -15.69 -9.74 5.27
C ARG A 42 -16.90 -9.11 4.59
N GLY A 43 -16.65 -8.31 3.56
CA GLY A 43 -17.69 -7.83 2.67
C GLY A 43 -18.16 -8.99 1.81
N ALA A 44 -19.48 -9.13 1.65
CA ALA A 44 -20.05 -10.00 0.64
C ALA A 44 -20.42 -9.13 -0.56
N PHE A 45 -20.01 -9.53 -1.75
CA PHE A 45 -20.45 -8.93 -3.01
C PHE A 45 -21.05 -10.04 -3.87
N SER A 46 -22.17 -9.75 -4.52
CA SER A 46 -22.79 -10.67 -5.47
C SER A 46 -22.15 -10.45 -6.84
N ILE A 47 -21.79 -11.55 -7.50
CA ILE A 47 -21.37 -11.54 -8.90
C ILE A 47 -22.37 -12.32 -9.75
N PRO A 48 -22.54 -11.95 -11.02
CA PRO A 48 -23.36 -12.72 -11.95
C PRO A 48 -22.94 -14.20 -12.00
N PRO A 49 -23.89 -15.15 -12.17
CA PRO A 49 -23.59 -16.58 -12.18
C PRO A 49 -22.55 -16.98 -13.24
N ASP A 50 -22.63 -16.39 -14.43
CA ASP A 50 -21.70 -16.64 -15.54
C ASP A 50 -20.28 -16.15 -15.21
N LEU A 51 -20.14 -15.09 -14.41
CA LEU A 51 -18.85 -14.60 -13.94
C LEU A 51 -18.30 -15.51 -12.83
N ALA A 52 -19.16 -16.00 -11.94
CA ALA A 52 -18.77 -16.94 -10.89
C ALA A 52 -18.24 -18.26 -11.48
N GLU A 53 -18.88 -18.79 -12.52
CA GLU A 53 -18.44 -20.01 -13.20
C GLU A 53 -17.04 -19.84 -13.82
N ARG A 54 -16.84 -18.73 -14.54
CA ARG A 54 -15.54 -18.38 -15.13
C ARG A 54 -14.46 -18.20 -14.06
N ALA A 55 -14.80 -17.52 -12.96
CA ALA A 55 -13.88 -17.33 -11.84
C ALA A 55 -13.51 -18.66 -11.16
N ALA A 56 -14.46 -19.59 -11.02
CA ALA A 56 -14.20 -20.91 -10.46
C ALA A 56 -13.32 -21.78 -11.36
N PHE A 57 -13.51 -21.70 -12.69
CA PHE A 57 -12.63 -22.35 -13.64
C PHE A 57 -11.19 -21.84 -13.53
N LEU A 58 -11.02 -20.52 -13.52
CA LEU A 58 -9.71 -19.89 -13.40
C LEU A 58 -9.04 -20.16 -12.04
N ALA A 59 -9.81 -20.15 -10.94
CA ALA A 59 -9.29 -20.50 -9.63
C ALA A 59 -8.65 -21.89 -9.62
N ARG A 60 -9.28 -22.88 -10.26
CA ARG A 60 -8.71 -24.23 -10.41
C ARG A 60 -7.47 -24.24 -11.30
N MET A 61 -7.53 -23.54 -12.44
CA MET A 61 -6.41 -23.45 -13.39
C MET A 61 -5.16 -22.84 -12.74
N HIS A 62 -5.33 -21.85 -11.87
CA HIS A 62 -4.25 -21.14 -11.19
C HIS A 62 -3.95 -21.68 -9.78
N HIS A 63 -4.45 -22.87 -9.44
CA HIS A 63 -4.22 -23.54 -8.15
C HIS A 63 -4.53 -22.66 -6.92
N ALA A 64 -5.55 -21.81 -7.01
CA ALA A 64 -6.05 -21.05 -5.86
C ALA A 64 -6.89 -21.96 -4.96
N ALA A 65 -6.93 -21.68 -3.66
CA ALA A 65 -7.72 -22.42 -2.67
C ALA A 65 -9.24 -22.26 -2.90
N GLY A 66 -9.66 -21.24 -3.65
CA GLY A 66 -11.06 -21.01 -3.97
C GLY A 66 -11.28 -19.78 -4.85
N VAL A 67 -12.55 -19.53 -5.17
CA VAL A 67 -12.97 -18.39 -6.00
C VAL A 67 -12.61 -17.06 -5.32
N GLU A 68 -12.80 -16.97 -4.01
CA GLU A 68 -12.53 -15.78 -3.23
C GLU A 68 -11.04 -15.41 -3.25
N GLU A 69 -10.15 -16.39 -3.10
CA GLU A 69 -8.70 -16.14 -3.16
C GLU A 69 -8.29 -15.70 -4.56
N TRP A 70 -8.80 -16.38 -5.60
CA TRP A 70 -8.55 -16.04 -6.98
C TRP A 70 -8.99 -14.61 -7.30
N LEU A 71 -10.23 -14.24 -6.93
CA LEU A 71 -10.76 -12.90 -7.15
C LEU A 71 -9.98 -11.84 -6.36
N ALA A 72 -9.58 -12.13 -5.12
CA ALA A 72 -8.76 -11.20 -4.34
C ALA A 72 -7.41 -10.93 -5.02
N ARG A 73 -6.79 -11.96 -5.61
CA ARG A 73 -5.53 -11.83 -6.36
C ARG A 73 -5.71 -10.94 -7.60
N VAL A 74 -6.74 -11.22 -8.41
CA VAL A 74 -7.06 -10.42 -9.61
C VAL A 74 -7.34 -8.96 -9.26
N ILE A 75 -8.12 -8.71 -8.19
CA ILE A 75 -8.42 -7.35 -7.74
C ILE A 75 -7.15 -6.64 -7.30
N LYS A 76 -6.27 -7.32 -6.54
CA LYS A 76 -4.99 -6.75 -6.10
C LYS A 76 -4.11 -6.38 -7.30
N GLU A 77 -3.91 -7.30 -8.24
CA GLU A 77 -3.11 -7.05 -9.45
C GLU A 77 -3.67 -5.86 -10.24
N ARG A 78 -5.00 -5.78 -10.38
CA ARG A 78 -5.62 -4.65 -11.06
C ARG A 78 -5.40 -3.33 -10.34
N ILE A 79 -5.52 -3.31 -9.01
CA ILE A 79 -5.24 -2.11 -8.20
C ILE A 79 -3.80 -1.64 -8.41
N GLU A 80 -2.83 -2.57 -8.35
CA GLU A 80 -1.41 -2.23 -8.54
C GLU A 80 -1.13 -1.60 -9.92
N LEU A 81 -1.75 -2.13 -10.98
CA LEU A 81 -1.64 -1.57 -12.33
C LEU A 81 -2.26 -0.17 -12.43
N GLU A 82 -3.43 0.04 -11.85
CA GLU A 82 -4.11 1.34 -11.83
C GLU A 82 -3.33 2.37 -11.01
N GLU A 83 -2.74 1.98 -9.88
CA GLU A 83 -1.90 2.86 -9.06
C GLU A 83 -0.66 3.34 -9.82
N VAL A 84 0.00 2.44 -10.55
CA VAL A 84 1.15 2.79 -11.41
C VAL A 84 0.72 3.75 -12.53
N ALA A 85 -0.39 3.44 -13.21
CA ALA A 85 -0.92 4.28 -14.29
C ALA A 85 -1.30 5.69 -13.77
N TYR A 86 -1.99 5.75 -12.62
CA TYR A 86 -2.37 7.00 -11.98
C TYR A 86 -1.16 7.83 -11.56
N ALA A 87 -0.14 7.20 -10.97
CA ALA A 87 1.08 7.89 -10.58
C ALA A 87 1.82 8.49 -11.79
N ALA A 88 1.87 7.76 -12.92
CA ALA A 88 2.44 8.26 -14.16
C ALA A 88 1.65 9.46 -14.70
N ALA A 89 0.33 9.34 -14.82
CA ALA A 89 -0.54 10.42 -15.26
C ALA A 89 -0.41 11.67 -14.38
N LYS A 90 -0.37 11.50 -13.06
CA LYS A 90 -0.20 12.62 -12.11
C LYS A 90 1.12 13.37 -12.33
N ARG A 91 2.23 12.66 -12.57
CA ARG A 91 3.54 13.28 -12.86
C ARG A 91 3.50 14.06 -14.17
N GLU A 92 2.86 13.52 -15.19
CA GLU A 92 2.68 14.20 -16.48
C GLU A 92 1.87 15.49 -16.33
N MET A 93 0.79 15.46 -15.54
CA MET A 93 -0.02 16.65 -15.28
C MET A 93 0.77 17.73 -14.54
N ILE A 94 1.59 17.36 -13.55
CA ILE A 94 2.44 18.30 -12.81
C ILE A 94 3.47 18.94 -13.75
N THR A 95 4.22 18.13 -14.51
CA THR A 95 5.23 18.64 -15.45
C THR A 95 4.61 19.52 -16.54
N LYS A 96 3.43 19.16 -17.07
CA LYS A 96 2.70 19.99 -18.04
C LYS A 96 2.26 21.33 -17.43
N ARG A 97 1.84 21.33 -16.16
CA ARG A 97 1.47 22.55 -15.43
C ARG A 97 2.69 23.45 -15.23
N GLU A 98 3.82 22.90 -14.82
CA GLU A 98 5.06 23.66 -14.62
C GLU A 98 5.52 24.32 -15.92
N ARG A 99 5.56 23.58 -17.05
CA ARG A 99 5.90 24.12 -18.38
C ARG A 99 5.00 25.28 -18.81
N ARG A 100 3.71 25.21 -18.47
CA ARG A 100 2.72 26.25 -18.79
C ARG A 100 2.83 27.48 -17.89
N THR A 101 3.48 27.38 -16.74
CA THR A 101 3.66 28.49 -15.79
C THR A 101 5.00 29.22 -16.02
N THR A 102 5.94 28.59 -16.73
CA THR A 102 7.24 29.14 -17.11
C THR A 102 7.28 29.79 -18.50
N LEU A 103 6.15 29.80 -19.22
CA LEU A 103 5.92 30.50 -20.50
C LEU A 103 5.00 31.68 -20.26
#